data_AF-N1ZT41-F1
#
_entry.id   AF-N1ZT41-F1
#
_cell.length_a   1.000
_cell.length_b   1.000
_cell.length_c   1.000
_cell.angle_alpha   90.00
_cell.angle_beta   90.00
_cell.angle_gamma   90.00
#
_symmetry.space_group_name_H-M   'P 1'
#
loop_
_entity.id
_entity.type
_entity.pdbx_description
1 polymer ?
#
loop_
_entity_poly.entity_id
_entity_poly.type
_entity_poly.pdbx_seq_one_letter_code
_entity_poly.pdbx_strand_id
1 'polypeptide(L)'
;MFDKLRLKEVLVEYKKRFVQQQWPNEKYKWEAVRCFQLNWDVNSDDFAQMLTKALAQTANLLASVNNFLASFKNKSNTLLERYGNGAVQH
;
A
#
# COMPACT_ATOMS: atom_id res chain seq x y z
N MET A 1 7.29 -41.23 -9.74
CA MET A 1 7.47 -40.87 -8.31
C MET A 1 8.08 -39.48 -8.24
N PHE A 2 7.54 -38.58 -7.42
CA PHE A 2 8.03 -37.21 -7.33
C PHE A 2 9.38 -37.16 -6.59
N ASP A 3 10.40 -36.57 -7.23
CA ASP A 3 11.74 -36.45 -6.66
C ASP A 3 11.86 -35.22 -5.77
N LYS A 4 11.76 -35.46 -4.45
CA LYS A 4 11.86 -34.42 -3.42
C LYS A 4 13.28 -33.83 -3.30
N LEU A 5 14.33 -34.56 -3.68
CA LEU A 5 15.70 -34.06 -3.63
C LEU A 5 15.90 -33.04 -4.75
N ARG A 6 15.46 -33.39 -5.97
CA ARG A 6 15.52 -32.50 -7.12
C ARG A 6 14.67 -31.25 -6.94
N LEU A 7 13.52 -31.33 -6.26
CA LEU A 7 12.74 -30.15 -5.88
C LEU A 7 13.55 -29.19 -4.98
N LYS A 8 14.27 -29.71 -3.98
CA LYS A 8 15.07 -28.87 -3.07
C LYS A 8 16.17 -28.13 -3.82
N GLU A 9 16.86 -28.80 -4.74
CA GLU A 9 17.89 -28.19 -5.59
C GLU A 9 17.32 -27.06 -6.46
N VAL A 10 16.18 -27.32 -7.12
CA VAL A 10 15.49 -26.32 -7.94
C VAL A 10 15.03 -25.13 -7.10
N LEU A 11 14.54 -25.35 -5.88
CA LEU A 11 14.13 -24.26 -4.98
C LEU A 11 15.32 -23.37 -4.56
N VAL A 12 16.49 -23.98 -4.28
CA VAL A 12 17.70 -23.22 -3.95
C VAL A 12 18.11 -22.34 -5.13
N GLU A 13 18.11 -22.89 -6.35
CA GLU A 13 18.46 -22.15 -7.55
C GLU A 13 17.45 -21.05 -7.88
N TYR A 14 16.16 -21.34 -7.76
CA TYR A 14 15.08 -20.37 -7.94
C TYR A 14 15.24 -19.17 -6.99
N LYS A 15 15.48 -19.42 -5.70
CA LYS A 15 15.67 -18.35 -4.71
C LYS A 15 16.86 -17.45 -5.06
N LYS A 16 17.98 -18.03 -5.51
CA LYS A 16 19.15 -17.26 -5.95
C LYS A 16 18.80 -16.34 -7.12
N ARG A 17 18.13 -16.88 -8.15
CA ARG A 17 17.72 -16.10 -9.33
C ARG A 17 16.70 -15.02 -8.98
N PHE A 18 15.74 -15.33 -8.11
CA PHE A 18 14.76 -14.37 -7.65
C PHE A 18 15.44 -13.17 -6.99
N VAL A 19 16.36 -13.41 -6.04
CA VAL A 19 17.11 -12.34 -5.35
C VAL A 19 17.94 -11.50 -6.32
N GLN A 20 18.54 -12.13 -7.34
CA GLN A 20 19.39 -11.43 -8.30
C GLN A 20 18.61 -10.64 -9.36
N GLN A 21 17.52 -11.19 -9.88
CA GLN A 21 16.85 -10.66 -11.08
C GLN A 21 15.49 -10.01 -10.79
N GLN A 22 14.72 -10.58 -9.86
CA GLN A 22 13.33 -10.16 -9.62
C GLN A 22 13.23 -9.22 -8.41
N TRP A 23 14.01 -9.47 -7.36
CA TRP A 23 13.99 -8.67 -6.14
C TRP A 23 14.26 -7.18 -6.37
N PRO A 24 15.21 -6.74 -7.21
CA PRO A 24 15.38 -5.31 -7.50
C PRO A 24 14.11 -4.64 -8.05
N ASN A 25 13.30 -5.39 -8.81
CA ASN A 25 12.06 -4.93 -9.43
C ASN A 25 10.82 -5.16 -8.56
N GLU A 26 10.93 -5.92 -7.48
CA GLU A 26 9.81 -6.21 -6.57
C GLU A 26 9.95 -5.56 -5.20
N LYS A 27 11.17 -5.26 -4.75
CA LYS A 27 11.47 -4.76 -3.41
C LYS A 27 10.58 -3.58 -3.02
N TYR A 28 10.41 -2.63 -3.93
CA TYR A 28 9.60 -1.43 -3.66
C TYR A 28 8.10 -1.74 -3.46
N LYS A 29 7.55 -2.78 -4.12
CA LYS A 29 6.17 -3.25 -3.89
C LYS A 29 6.02 -3.78 -2.47
N TRP A 30 6.96 -4.61 -2.04
CA TRP A 30 6.98 -5.21 -0.71
C TRP A 30 7.19 -4.16 0.39
N GLU A 31 8.04 -3.16 0.15
CA GLU A 31 8.22 -2.02 1.07
C GLU A 31 6.92 -1.23 1.24
N ALA A 32 6.20 -0.95 0.16
CA ALA A 32 4.92 -0.25 0.23
C ALA A 32 3.84 -1.06 0.97
N VAL A 33 3.73 -2.38 0.72
CA VAL A 33 2.81 -3.25 1.47
C VAL A 33 3.14 -3.23 2.96
N ARG A 34 4.42 -3.30 3.31
CA ARG A 34 4.87 -3.21 4.71
C ARG A 34 4.54 -1.85 5.33
N CYS A 35 4.74 -0.76 4.59
CA CYS A 35 4.39 0.59 5.04
C CYS A 35 2.89 0.70 5.34
N PHE A 36 2.05 0.17 4.47
CA PHE A 36 0.61 0.13 4.71
C PHE A 36 0.29 -0.64 5.98
N GLN A 37 0.80 -1.87 6.12
CA GLN A 37 0.52 -2.72 7.29
C GLN A 37 0.98 -2.10 8.61
N LEU A 38 2.12 -1.40 8.64
CA LEU A 38 2.65 -0.79 9.85
C LEU A 38 1.90 0.47 10.29
N ASN A 39 1.28 1.19 9.35
CA ASN A 39 0.63 2.47 9.62
C ASN A 39 -0.90 2.37 9.57
N TRP A 40 -1.45 1.23 9.16
CA TRP A 40 -2.89 1.03 9.11
C TRP A 40 -3.46 0.80 10.51
N ASP A 41 -4.29 1.73 10.94
CA ASP A 41 -5.10 1.61 12.14
C ASP A 41 -6.53 2.05 11.82
N VAL A 42 -7.44 1.08 11.73
CA VAL A 42 -8.84 1.30 11.37
C VAL A 42 -9.60 2.12 12.42
N ASN A 43 -9.10 2.16 13.65
CA ASN A 43 -9.72 2.88 14.76
C ASN A 43 -9.04 4.22 15.05
N SER A 44 -8.15 4.69 14.17
CA SER A 44 -7.42 5.93 14.39
C SER A 44 -8.37 7.13 14.45
N ASP A 45 -8.24 7.93 15.52
CA ASP A 45 -8.98 9.18 15.71
C ASP A 45 -8.70 10.20 14.57
N ASP A 46 -7.49 10.14 13.99
CA ASP A 46 -7.10 10.91 12.81
C ASP A 46 -6.85 9.97 11.62
N PHE A 47 -7.95 9.43 11.09
CA PHE A 47 -7.96 8.55 9.93
C PHE A 47 -7.26 9.15 8.70
N ALA A 48 -7.39 10.47 8.49
CA ALA A 48 -6.78 11.14 7.34
C ALA A 48 -5.25 11.13 7.42
N GLN A 49 -4.69 11.41 8.60
CA GLN A 49 -3.25 11.36 8.82
C GLN A 49 -2.73 9.91 8.82
N MET A 50 -3.46 8.97 9.42
CA MET A 50 -3.16 7.54 9.38
C MET A 50 -3.07 7.05 7.93
N LEU A 51 -4.09 7.31 7.12
CA LEU A 51 -4.14 6.90 5.71
C LEU A 51 -3.02 7.53 4.89
N THR A 52 -2.69 8.80 5.16
CA THR A 52 -1.57 9.49 4.51
C THR A 52 -0.23 8.80 4.82
N LYS A 53 -0.02 8.40 6.08
CA LYS A 53 1.18 7.65 6.50
C LYS A 53 1.23 6.25 5.87
N ALA A 54 0.11 5.54 5.83
CA ALA A 54 0.00 4.19 5.25
C ALA A 54 0.26 4.15 3.73
N LEU A 55 -0.03 5.24 3.02
CA LEU A 55 0.17 5.34 1.58
C LEU A 55 1.47 6.06 1.17
N ALA A 56 2.28 6.54 2.12
CA ALA A 56 3.46 7.36 1.84
C ALA A 56 4.48 6.69 0.88
N GLN A 57 4.64 5.36 0.96
CA GLN A 57 5.56 4.60 0.11
C GLN A 57 4.93 4.09 -1.20
N THR A 58 3.67 4.47 -1.50
CA THR A 58 2.98 4.03 -2.73
C THR A 58 3.22 4.95 -3.93
N ALA A 59 3.90 6.08 -3.75
CA ALA A 59 4.20 7.05 -4.82
C ALA A 59 4.91 6.41 -6.03
N ASN A 60 5.86 5.51 -5.78
CA ASN A 60 6.60 4.79 -6.83
C ASN A 60 5.77 3.67 -7.50
N LEU A 61 4.69 3.21 -6.88
CA LEU A 61 3.79 2.19 -7.42
C LEU A 61 2.70 2.77 -8.32
N LEU A 62 2.36 4.03 -8.09
CA LEU A 62 1.24 4.70 -8.70
C LEU A 62 1.77 5.87 -9.52
N ALA A 63 2.11 5.61 -10.79
CA ALA A 63 2.14 6.66 -11.81
C ALA A 63 0.79 7.45 -11.88
N SER A 64 -0.28 6.91 -11.27
CA SER A 64 -1.60 7.53 -11.14
C SER A 64 -1.93 8.12 -9.74
N VAL A 65 -1.00 8.20 -8.77
CA VAL A 65 -1.27 8.79 -7.43
C VAL A 65 -1.90 10.18 -7.59
N ASN A 66 -1.40 10.97 -8.54
CA ASN A 66 -1.89 12.32 -8.78
C ASN A 66 -3.41 12.36 -9.07
N ASN A 67 -3.96 11.35 -9.75
CA ASN A 67 -5.38 11.33 -10.09
C ASN A 67 -6.25 10.68 -9.00
N PHE A 68 -5.77 9.60 -8.38
CA PHE A 68 -6.57 8.89 -7.36
C PHE A 68 -6.57 9.63 -6.03
N LEU A 69 -5.41 10.14 -5.58
CA LEU A 69 -5.32 10.85 -4.30
C LEU A 69 -6.01 12.23 -4.37
N ALA A 70 -5.93 12.92 -5.51
CA ALA A 70 -6.64 14.18 -5.72
C ALA A 70 -8.16 13.97 -5.77
N SER A 71 -8.64 12.95 -6.49
CA SER A 71 -10.08 12.63 -6.51
C SER A 71 -10.58 12.17 -5.15
N PHE A 72 -9.80 11.35 -4.41
CA PHE A 72 -10.16 10.92 -3.07
C PHE A 72 -10.18 12.08 -2.06
N LYS A 73 -9.15 12.94 -2.04
CA LYS A 73 -9.13 14.16 -1.21
C LYS A 73 -10.33 15.07 -1.50
N ASN A 74 -10.61 15.34 -2.77
CA ASN A 74 -11.76 16.16 -3.16
C ASN A 74 -13.07 15.54 -2.68
N LYS A 75 -13.25 14.23 -2.86
CA LYS A 75 -14.48 13.53 -2.45
C LYS A 75 -14.64 13.49 -0.93
N SER A 76 -13.55 13.29 -0.20
CA SER A 76 -13.53 13.35 1.27
C SER A 76 -13.87 14.74 1.78
N ASN A 77 -13.31 15.80 1.19
CA ASN A 77 -13.64 17.19 1.54
C ASN A 77 -15.11 17.51 1.24
N THR A 78 -15.65 17.08 0.09
CA THR A 78 -17.09 17.26 -0.21
C THR A 78 -17.99 16.55 0.80
N LEU A 79 -17.60 15.39 1.30
CA LEU A 79 -18.37 14.68 2.33
C LEU A 79 -18.29 15.42 3.67
N LEU A 80 -17.10 15.91 4.06
CA LEU A 80 -16.93 16.72 5.27
C LEU A 80 -17.70 18.04 5.21
N GLU A 81 -17.78 18.71 4.05
CA GLU A 81 -18.59 19.92 3.87
C GLU A 81 -20.10 19.63 3.94
N ARG A 82 -20.55 18.50 3.35
CA ARG A 82 -21.97 18.11 3.37
C ARG A 82 -22.47 17.68 4.73
N TYR A 83 -21.62 17.01 5.52
CA TYR A 83 -22.00 16.48 6.83
C TYR A 83 -21.51 17.32 8.01
N GLY A 84 -20.51 18.19 7.83
CA GLY A 84 -20.00 19.11 8.85
C GLY A 84 -20.77 20.43 8.95
N ASN A 85 -21.38 20.91 7.86
CA ASN A 85 -22.19 22.13 7.88
C ASN A 85 -23.60 21.95 8.50
N GLY A 86 -23.98 20.72 8.87
CA GLY A 86 -25.23 20.42 9.59
C GLY A 86 -25.18 20.73 11.10
N ALA A 87 -24.01 21.05 11.66
CA ALA A 87 -23.85 21.34 13.10
C ALA A 87 -24.05 22.83 13.47
N VAL A 88 -24.38 23.71 12.51
CA VAL A 88 -24.54 25.17 12.75
C VAL A 88 -26.01 25.62 12.68
N GLN A 89 -26.98 24.71 12.61
CA GLN A 89 -28.42 25.07 12.57
C GLN A 89 -29.30 24.39 13.62
N HIS A 90 -28.82 24.23 14.85
CA HIS A 90 -29.74 23.90 15.95
C HIS A 90 -29.40 24.65 17.24
#